data_AF-A0A149TNL9-F1
#
_entry.id   AF-A0A149TNL9-F1
#
_cell.length_a   1.000
_cell.length_b   1.000
_cell.length_c   1.000
_cell.angle_alpha   90.00
_cell.angle_beta   90.00
_cell.angle_gamma   90.00
#
_symmetry.space_group_name_H-M   'P 1'
#
loop_
_entity.id
_entity.type
_entity.pdbx_description
1 polymer ?
#
loop_
_entity_poly.entity_id
_entity_poly.type
_entity_poly.pdbx_seq_one_letter_code
_entity_poly.pdbx_strand_id
1 'polypeptide(L)'
;MTSFASQIWTLTQARQITARTHLVLQALASFQGHRGLFPSHESIAARAGCSTRTVIRALEAAYSLGLVERTRQRMRRSGRVVNGPNRYRLILVSLEQAKAAAAHATQRLKEALARRKLRLSSNCQNDSELYFQRDIFFEKPRSKNDWLDLIASWSPSPSTS
;
A
#
# COMPACT_ATOMS: atom_id res chain seq x y z
N MET A 1 -28.66 -5.45 -3.69
CA MET A 1 -27.62 -5.98 -4.59
C MET A 1 -26.71 -4.84 -4.99
N THR A 2 -25.41 -4.89 -4.69
CA THR A 2 -24.44 -3.89 -5.17
C THR A 2 -24.05 -4.22 -6.60
N SER A 3 -24.32 -3.32 -7.54
CA SER A 3 -23.93 -3.46 -8.94
C SER A 3 -22.48 -3.04 -9.14
N PHE A 4 -21.83 -3.56 -10.19
CA PHE A 4 -20.45 -3.18 -10.51
C PHE A 4 -20.35 -1.70 -10.85
N ALA A 5 -21.37 -1.16 -11.53
CA ALA A 5 -21.49 0.26 -11.83
C ALA A 5 -21.53 1.12 -10.55
N SER A 6 -22.30 0.71 -9.53
CA SER A 6 -22.38 1.44 -8.25
C SER A 6 -21.07 1.38 -7.46
N GLN A 7 -20.35 0.26 -7.54
CA GLN A 7 -19.03 0.10 -6.92
C GLN A 7 -18.00 1.04 -7.56
N ILE A 8 -17.92 1.07 -8.90
CA ILE A 8 -16.99 1.97 -9.61
C ILE A 8 -17.36 3.43 -9.36
N TRP A 9 -18.65 3.76 -9.34
CA TRP A 9 -19.11 5.11 -9.01
C TRP A 9 -18.61 5.56 -7.63
N THR A 10 -18.77 4.70 -6.61
CA THR A 10 -18.28 4.96 -5.25
C THR A 10 -16.76 5.18 -5.22
N LEU A 11 -15.99 4.37 -5.94
CA LEU A 11 -14.53 4.50 -6.01
C LEU A 11 -14.09 5.78 -6.74
N THR A 12 -14.85 6.21 -7.73
CA THR A 12 -14.60 7.45 -8.47
C THR A 12 -14.86 8.66 -7.57
N GLN A 13 -15.96 8.66 -6.81
CA GLN A 13 -16.27 9.70 -5.83
C GLN A 13 -15.22 9.77 -4.72
N ALA A 14 -14.75 8.62 -4.25
CA ALA A 14 -13.65 8.52 -3.29
C ALA A 14 -12.26 8.89 -3.88
N ARG A 15 -12.18 9.25 -5.16
CA ARG A 15 -10.93 9.57 -5.90
C ARG A 15 -9.87 8.46 -5.86
N GLN A 16 -10.28 7.21 -5.65
CA GLN A 16 -9.38 6.05 -5.70
C GLN A 16 -9.08 5.62 -7.15
N ILE A 17 -9.96 5.98 -8.08
CA ILE A 17 -9.78 5.76 -9.51
C ILE A 17 -10.02 7.05 -10.28
N THR A 18 -9.38 7.18 -11.45
CA THR A 18 -9.56 8.33 -12.33
C THR A 18 -10.86 8.23 -13.14
N ALA A 19 -11.36 9.37 -13.62
CA ALA A 19 -12.55 9.41 -14.50
C ALA A 19 -12.36 8.56 -15.77
N ARG A 20 -11.16 8.53 -16.35
CA ARG A 20 -10.88 7.66 -17.51
C ARG A 20 -10.93 6.18 -17.14
N THR A 21 -10.40 5.82 -15.98
CA THR A 21 -10.47 4.44 -15.48
C THR A 21 -11.93 4.01 -15.29
N HIS A 22 -12.78 4.89 -14.75
CA HIS A 22 -14.21 4.65 -14.63
C HIS A 22 -14.85 4.35 -15.98
N LEU A 23 -14.65 5.19 -17.00
CA LEU A 23 -15.21 4.96 -18.34
C LEU A 23 -14.76 3.63 -18.95
N VAL A 24 -13.47 3.28 -18.81
CA VAL A 24 -12.93 2.00 -19.29
C VAL A 24 -13.59 0.81 -18.58
N LEU A 25 -13.77 0.88 -17.26
CA LEU A 25 -14.38 -0.20 -16.50
C LEU A 25 -15.89 -0.33 -16.76
N GLN A 26 -16.58 0.79 -16.96
CA GLN A 26 -17.99 0.81 -17.36
C GLN A 26 -18.16 0.23 -18.78
N ALA A 27 -17.28 0.61 -19.72
CA ALA A 27 -17.25 0.03 -21.05
C ALA A 27 -16.99 -1.49 -20.98
N LEU A 28 -16.03 -1.92 -20.16
CA LEU A 28 -15.74 -3.33 -19.96
C LEU A 28 -16.95 -4.08 -19.37
N ALA A 29 -17.67 -3.50 -18.41
CA ALA A 29 -18.91 -4.07 -17.87
C ALA A 29 -20.02 -4.19 -18.93
N SER A 30 -20.10 -3.27 -19.90
CA SER A 30 -21.08 -3.34 -20.99
C SER A 30 -20.92 -4.56 -21.90
N PHE A 31 -19.73 -5.18 -21.94
CA PHE A 31 -19.48 -6.40 -22.71
C PHE A 31 -19.87 -7.68 -21.95
N GLN A 32 -20.43 -7.58 -20.75
CA GLN A 32 -20.83 -8.73 -19.95
C GLN A 32 -22.03 -9.43 -20.59
N GLY A 33 -21.80 -10.63 -21.14
CA GLY A 33 -22.83 -11.47 -21.78
C GLY A 33 -22.75 -12.93 -21.33
N HIS A 34 -23.68 -13.76 -21.82
CA HIS A 34 -23.85 -15.16 -21.39
C HIS A 34 -22.62 -16.05 -21.59
N ARG A 35 -21.74 -15.75 -22.55
CA ARG A 35 -20.55 -16.57 -22.83
C ARG A 35 -19.34 -16.20 -21.96
N GLY A 36 -19.41 -15.12 -21.19
CA GLY A 36 -18.27 -14.56 -20.45
C GLY A 36 -17.73 -13.30 -21.11
N LEU A 37 -16.70 -12.71 -20.49
CA LEU A 37 -16.19 -11.40 -20.83
C LEU A 37 -14.84 -11.50 -21.54
N PHE A 38 -14.86 -11.42 -22.88
CA PHE A 38 -13.65 -11.52 -23.72
C PHE A 38 -13.42 -10.38 -24.73
N PRO A 39 -13.59 -9.10 -24.35
CA PRO A 39 -13.32 -8.01 -25.27
C PRO A 39 -11.80 -7.87 -25.54
N SER A 40 -11.44 -7.50 -26.77
CA SER A 40 -10.06 -7.07 -27.08
C SER A 40 -9.81 -5.67 -26.50
N HIS A 41 -8.55 -5.30 -26.29
CA HIS A 41 -8.25 -3.94 -25.83
C HIS A 41 -8.73 -2.86 -26.80
N GLU A 42 -8.76 -3.17 -28.10
CA GLU A 42 -9.28 -2.28 -29.15
C GLU A 42 -10.80 -2.10 -29.03
N SER A 43 -11.55 -3.18 -28.78
CA SER A 43 -12.99 -3.09 -28.58
C SER A 43 -13.34 -2.26 -27.33
N ILE A 44 -12.57 -2.42 -26.25
CA ILE A 44 -12.74 -1.60 -25.04
C ILE A 44 -12.41 -0.13 -25.34
N ALA A 45 -11.30 0.12 -26.04
CA ALA A 45 -10.84 1.45 -26.43
C ALA A 45 -11.89 2.19 -27.27
N ALA A 46 -12.42 1.52 -28.30
CA ALA A 46 -13.47 2.06 -29.16
C ALA A 46 -14.74 2.42 -28.37
N ARG A 47 -15.13 1.59 -27.40
CA ARG A 47 -16.32 1.85 -26.57
C ARG A 47 -16.10 2.95 -25.54
N ALA A 48 -14.93 3.00 -24.93
CA ALA A 48 -14.58 4.00 -23.92
C ALA A 48 -14.13 5.34 -24.53
N GLY A 49 -13.98 5.43 -25.87
CA GLY A 49 -13.51 6.63 -26.55
C GLY A 49 -12.06 7.00 -26.21
N CYS A 50 -11.20 6.01 -25.95
CA CYS A 50 -9.82 6.25 -25.52
C CYS A 50 -8.81 5.38 -26.26
N SER A 51 -7.52 5.71 -26.12
CA SER A 51 -6.45 4.91 -26.74
C SER A 51 -6.27 3.54 -26.06
N THR A 52 -5.79 2.56 -26.81
CA THR A 52 -5.44 1.22 -26.31
C THR A 52 -4.45 1.28 -25.14
N ARG A 53 -3.50 2.23 -25.16
CA ARG A 53 -2.55 2.45 -24.06
C ARG A 53 -3.22 2.93 -22.79
N THR A 54 -4.25 3.78 -22.92
CA THR A 54 -5.07 4.22 -21.78
C THR A 54 -5.86 3.06 -21.18
N VAL A 55 -6.41 2.18 -22.03
CA VAL A 55 -7.10 0.96 -21.57
C VAL A 55 -6.16 0.07 -20.76
N ILE A 56 -4.94 -0.19 -21.26
CA ILE A 56 -3.96 -1.03 -20.56
C ILE A 56 -3.65 -0.45 -19.18
N ARG A 57 -3.35 0.86 -19.09
CA ARG A 57 -3.07 1.53 -17.81
C ARG A 57 -4.27 1.49 -16.84
N ALA A 58 -5.48 1.69 -17.37
CA ALA A 58 -6.70 1.62 -16.57
C ALA A 58 -6.94 0.20 -16.03
N LEU A 59 -6.68 -0.83 -16.85
CA LEU A 59 -6.77 -2.23 -16.43
C LEU A 59 -5.71 -2.59 -15.40
N GLU A 60 -4.47 -2.11 -15.56
CA GLU A 60 -3.40 -2.28 -14.56
C GLU A 60 -3.79 -1.68 -13.20
N ALA A 61 -4.36 -0.48 -13.19
CA ALA A 61 -4.89 0.13 -11.97
C ALA A 61 -6.06 -0.65 -11.39
N ALA A 62 -6.93 -1.22 -12.23
CA ALA A 62 -8.03 -2.05 -11.76
C ALA A 62 -7.56 -3.41 -11.19
N TYR A 63 -6.46 -3.97 -11.72
CA TYR A 63 -5.82 -5.18 -11.19
C TYR A 63 -5.18 -4.92 -9.83
N SER A 64 -4.48 -3.80 -9.66
CA SER A 64 -3.88 -3.46 -8.36
C SER A 64 -4.94 -3.23 -7.29
N LEU A 65 -6.13 -2.77 -7.67
CA LEU A 65 -7.28 -2.61 -6.78
C LEU A 65 -8.11 -3.90 -6.60
N GLY A 66 -7.80 -4.98 -7.31
CA GLY A 66 -8.53 -6.24 -7.23
C GLY A 66 -9.97 -6.17 -7.77
N LEU A 67 -10.29 -5.16 -8.59
CA LEU A 67 -11.63 -4.98 -9.17
C LEU A 67 -11.87 -5.88 -10.38
N VAL A 68 -10.79 -6.20 -11.09
CA VAL A 68 -10.80 -7.04 -12.27
C VAL A 68 -9.74 -8.12 -12.10
N GLU A 69 -10.07 -9.34 -12.52
CA GLU A 69 -9.11 -10.42 -12.66
C GLU A 69 -9.00 -10.79 -14.14
N ARG A 70 -7.77 -10.97 -14.63
CA ARG A 70 -7.51 -11.44 -16.00
C ARG A 70 -6.98 -12.86 -15.97
N THR A 71 -7.75 -13.78 -16.53
CA THR A 71 -7.28 -15.14 -16.81
C THR A 71 -6.62 -15.15 -18.18
N ARG A 72 -5.31 -15.39 -18.25
CA ARG A 72 -4.61 -15.59 -19.52
C ARG A 72 -4.86 -17.02 -20.00
N GLN A 73 -5.54 -17.16 -21.14
CA GLN A 73 -5.63 -18.46 -21.82
C GLN A 73 -4.45 -18.61 -22.78
N ARG A 74 -3.88 -19.81 -22.85
CA ARG A 74 -2.90 -20.19 -23.88
C ARG A 74 -3.53 -21.25 -24.75
N MET A 75 -3.40 -21.10 -26.07
CA MET A 75 -3.95 -22.02 -27.05
C MET A 75 -2.83 -22.53 -27.96
N ARG A 76 -2.84 -23.82 -28.30
CA ARG A 76 -1.98 -24.34 -29.36
C ARG A 76 -2.65 -24.10 -30.71
N ARG A 77 -1.97 -23.39 -31.61
CA ARG A 77 -2.35 -23.25 -33.02
C ARG A 77 -1.15 -23.61 -33.88
N SER A 78 -1.35 -24.52 -34.84
CA SER A 78 -0.32 -24.92 -35.82
C SER A 78 1.04 -25.25 -35.17
N GLY A 79 1.02 -26.08 -34.12
CA GLY A 79 2.23 -26.52 -33.41
C GLY A 79 2.90 -25.47 -32.49
N ARG A 80 2.39 -24.24 -32.42
CA ARG A 80 2.92 -23.16 -31.56
C ARG A 80 1.93 -22.80 -30.44
N VAL A 81 2.46 -22.45 -29.27
CA VAL A 81 1.64 -21.94 -28.15
C VAL A 81 1.47 -20.43 -28.34
N VAL A 82 0.24 -20.00 -28.56
CA VAL A 82 -0.15 -18.60 -28.76
C VAL A 82 -1.01 -18.13 -27.59
N ASN A 83 -1.00 -16.83 -27.32
CA ASN A 83 -1.96 -16.23 -26.39
C ASN A 83 -3.37 -16.42 -26.94
N GLY A 84 -4.24 -17.03 -26.14
CA GLY A 84 -5.66 -17.13 -26.41
C GLY A 84 -6.38 -15.81 -26.10
N PRO A 85 -7.71 -15.77 -26.32
CA PRO A 85 -8.53 -14.60 -26.03
C PRO A 85 -8.41 -14.21 -24.54
N ASN A 86 -8.44 -12.91 -24.28
CA ASN A 86 -8.41 -12.39 -22.93
C ASN A 86 -9.71 -12.72 -22.22
N ARG A 87 -9.66 -13.35 -21.04
CA ARG A 87 -10.84 -13.54 -20.19
C ARG A 87 -10.74 -12.62 -18.99
N TYR A 88 -11.75 -11.78 -18.82
CA TYR A 88 -11.87 -10.89 -17.69
C TYR A 88 -12.96 -11.40 -16.75
N ARG A 89 -12.76 -11.17 -15.45
CA ARG A 89 -13.75 -11.38 -14.40
C ARG A 89 -13.88 -10.10 -13.61
N LEU A 90 -15.11 -9.65 -13.43
CA LEU A 90 -15.44 -8.50 -12.58
C LEU A 90 -15.67 -8.99 -11.16
N ILE A 91 -14.95 -8.41 -10.21
CA ILE A 91 -15.06 -8.78 -8.80
C ILE A 91 -15.95 -7.74 -8.13
N LEU A 92 -17.14 -8.18 -7.72
CA LEU A 92 -18.01 -7.43 -6.84
C LEU A 92 -17.55 -7.68 -5.41
N VAL A 93 -16.89 -6.69 -4.82
CA VAL A 93 -16.59 -6.74 -3.39
C VAL A 93 -17.79 -6.14 -2.68
N SER A 94 -18.50 -6.93 -1.90
CA SER A 94 -19.56 -6.35 -1.07
C SER A 94 -18.92 -5.41 -0.06
N LEU A 95 -19.52 -4.24 0.13
CA LEU A 95 -18.99 -3.21 1.04
C LEU A 95 -18.83 -3.76 2.47
N GLU A 96 -19.72 -4.67 2.88
CA GLU A 96 -19.64 -5.37 4.15
C GLU A 96 -18.45 -6.33 4.24
N GLN A 97 -18.19 -7.12 3.20
CA GLN A 97 -17.01 -8.00 3.14
C GLN A 97 -15.72 -7.19 3.12
N ALA A 98 -15.69 -6.05 2.42
CA ALA A 98 -14.55 -5.14 2.43
C ALA A 98 -14.30 -4.57 3.83
N LYS A 99 -15.36 -4.11 4.52
CA LYS A 99 -15.27 -3.61 5.90
C LYS A 99 -14.81 -4.69 6.88
N ALA A 100 -15.37 -5.90 6.78
CA ALA A 100 -14.99 -7.02 7.62
C ALA A 100 -13.52 -7.44 7.40
N ALA A 101 -13.08 -7.51 6.14
CA ALA A 101 -11.69 -7.81 5.81
C ALA A 101 -10.72 -6.74 6.32
N ALA A 102 -11.09 -5.46 6.19
CA ALA A 102 -10.29 -4.35 6.72
C ALA A 102 -10.20 -4.39 8.25
N ALA A 103 -11.33 -4.61 8.95
CA ALA A 103 -11.35 -4.76 10.40
C ALA A 103 -10.43 -5.90 10.86
N HIS A 104 -10.53 -7.07 10.23
CA HIS A 104 -9.68 -8.21 10.53
C HIS A 104 -8.19 -7.95 10.25
N ALA A 105 -7.85 -7.25 9.16
CA ALA A 105 -6.48 -6.87 8.85
C ALA A 105 -5.90 -5.92 9.92
N THR A 106 -6.67 -4.92 10.35
CA THR A 106 -6.25 -3.99 11.41
C THR A 106 -6.05 -4.71 12.74
N GLN A 107 -6.93 -5.67 13.05
CA GLN A 107 -6.81 -6.50 14.26
C GLN A 107 -5.54 -7.34 14.24
N ARG A 108 -5.24 -8.01 13.12
CA ARG A 108 -3.98 -8.76 12.96
C ARG A 108 -2.74 -7.89 13.11
N LEU A 109 -2.78 -6.66 12.58
CA LEU A 109 -1.66 -5.73 12.70
C LEU A 109 -1.46 -5.30 14.16
N LYS A 110 -2.55 -4.98 14.87
CA LYS A 110 -2.51 -4.69 16.32
C LYS A 110 -1.94 -5.85 17.12
N GLU A 111 -2.36 -7.07 16.83
CA GLU A 111 -1.85 -8.27 17.49
C GLU A 111 -0.36 -8.50 17.18
N ALA A 112 0.06 -8.32 15.92
CA ALA A 112 1.46 -8.43 15.54
C ALA A 112 2.34 -7.39 16.25
N LEU A 113 1.86 -6.15 16.37
CA LEU A 113 2.53 -5.09 17.12
C LEU A 113 2.58 -5.41 18.61
N ALA A 114 1.50 -5.91 19.20
CA ALA A 114 1.46 -6.32 20.60
C ALA A 114 2.44 -7.47 20.88
N ARG A 115 2.49 -8.49 20.00
CA ARG A 115 3.48 -9.58 20.06
C ARG A 115 4.91 -9.07 19.93
N ARG A 116 5.15 -8.07 19.08
CA ARG A 116 6.47 -7.43 18.96
C ARG A 116 6.85 -6.67 20.24
N LYS A 117 5.92 -5.92 20.82
CA LYS A 117 6.12 -5.20 22.08
C LYS A 117 6.45 -6.17 23.23
N LEU A 118 5.70 -7.27 23.33
CA LEU A 118 5.97 -8.30 24.33
C LEU A 118 7.35 -8.96 24.14
N ARG A 119 7.73 -9.30 22.89
CA ARG A 119 9.08 -9.83 22.61
C ARG A 119 10.21 -8.87 22.97
N LEU A 120 10.03 -7.58 22.68
CA LEU A 120 10.99 -6.56 23.08
C LEU A 120 11.08 -6.46 24.61
N SER A 121 9.95 -6.53 25.31
CA SER A 121 9.89 -6.47 26.77
C SER A 121 10.42 -7.73 27.47
N SER A 122 10.29 -8.91 26.86
CA SER A 122 10.81 -10.17 27.42
C SER A 122 12.31 -10.29 27.21
N ASN A 123 12.83 -9.79 26.09
CA ASN A 123 14.27 -9.81 25.83
C ASN A 123 15.07 -8.94 26.79
N CYS A 124 14.47 -7.91 27.41
CA CYS A 124 15.14 -7.13 28.44
C CYS A 124 14.99 -7.68 29.88
N GLN A 125 14.38 -8.86 30.06
CA GLN A 125 14.36 -9.55 31.36
C GLN A 125 15.35 -10.71 31.47
N ASN A 126 15.94 -11.17 30.35
CA ASN A 126 16.81 -12.36 30.33
C ASN A 126 18.31 -12.06 30.30
N ASP A 127 18.73 -10.79 30.26
CA ASP A 127 20.14 -10.38 30.24
C ASP A 127 20.59 -9.69 31.56
N SER A 128 19.91 -9.95 32.68
CA SER A 128 20.30 -9.41 33.99
C SER A 128 21.39 -10.20 34.71
N GLU A 129 22.06 -11.14 34.03
CA GLU A 129 23.33 -11.70 34.50
C GLU A 129 24.34 -11.72 33.37
N LEU A 130 25.02 -10.58 33.18
CA LEU A 130 26.48 -10.48 32.96
C LEU A 130 26.82 -9.01 32.70
N TYR A 131 27.52 -8.40 33.66
CA TYR A 131 28.28 -7.16 33.51
C TYR A 131 27.56 -5.99 32.82
N PHE A 132 26.70 -5.28 33.56
CA PHE A 132 26.45 -3.87 33.28
C PHE A 132 27.74 -3.11 33.65
N GLN A 133 28.67 -3.05 32.69
CA GLN A 133 29.92 -2.33 32.83
C GLN A 133 29.61 -0.84 32.97
N ARG A 134 29.85 -0.36 34.18
CA ARG A 134 29.94 1.03 34.63
C ARG A 134 30.22 2.06 33.54
N ASP A 135 29.36 3.07 33.51
CA ASP A 135 29.73 4.50 33.42
C ASP A 135 30.57 4.94 32.22
N ILE A 136 29.92 5.05 31.06
CA ILE A 136 30.55 5.72 29.90
C ILE A 136 30.54 7.25 30.10
N PHE A 137 29.67 7.80 30.96
CA PHE A 137 29.66 9.24 31.29
C PHE A 137 29.30 9.50 32.76
N PHE A 138 30.27 9.37 33.67
CA PHE A 138 30.19 10.08 34.95
C PHE A 138 30.61 11.54 34.74
N GLU A 139 29.79 12.32 34.06
CA GLU A 139 29.87 13.76 34.23
C GLU A 139 28.89 14.15 35.32
N LYS A 140 29.45 14.52 36.48
CA LYS A 140 28.69 15.14 37.57
C LYS A 140 27.94 16.34 36.98
N PRO A 141 26.62 16.48 37.16
CA PRO A 141 25.89 17.61 36.60
C PRO A 141 26.48 18.90 37.19
N ARG A 142 27.13 19.70 36.33
CA ARG A 142 27.72 20.98 36.74
C ARG A 142 26.62 21.94 37.17
N SER A 143 26.83 22.59 38.30
CA SER A 143 25.96 23.66 38.77
C SER A 143 25.99 24.83 37.79
N LYS A 144 24.95 25.65 37.78
CA LYS A 144 24.90 26.87 36.95
C LYS A 144 26.13 27.77 37.18
N ASN A 145 26.66 27.81 38.40
CA ASN A 145 27.83 28.61 38.74
C ASN A 145 29.12 28.00 38.16
N ASP A 146 29.27 26.67 38.14
CA ASP A 146 30.42 26.00 37.52
C ASP A 146 30.50 26.28 36.01
N TRP A 147 29.34 26.46 35.36
CA TRP A 147 29.29 26.85 33.95
C TRP A 147 29.75 28.29 33.73
N LEU A 148 29.38 29.21 34.63
CA LEU A 148 29.78 30.61 34.54
C LEU A 148 31.28 30.78 34.80
N ASP A 149 31.84 30.04 35.77
CA ASP A 149 33.28 30.07 36.07
C ASP A 149 34.13 29.50 34.93
N LEU A 150 33.63 28.44 34.27
CA LEU A 150 34.29 27.88 33.08
C LEU A 150 34.34 28.91 31.94
N ILE A 151 33.22 29.60 31.68
CA ILE A 151 33.14 30.61 30.62
C ILE A 151 34.05 31.81 30.96
N ALA A 152 34.11 32.21 32.23
CA ALA A 152 35.01 33.27 32.70
C ALA A 152 36.49 32.89 32.50
N SER A 153 36.86 31.62 32.71
CA SER A 153 38.23 31.13 32.51
C SER A 153 38.73 31.21 31.06
N TRP A 154 37.84 31.34 30.08
CA TRP A 154 38.20 31.48 28.66
C TRP A 154 38.48 32.93 28.26
N SER A 155 38.23 33.90 29.15
CA SER A 155 38.63 35.27 28.91
C SER A 155 40.14 35.41 29.19
N PRO A 156 40.96 35.78 28.19
CA PRO A 156 42.38 35.98 28.42
C PRO A 156 42.58 37.11 29.44
N SER A 157 43.44 36.89 30.43
CA SER A 157 43.77 37.91 31.42
C SER A 157 44.27 39.16 30.70
N PRO A 158 43.79 40.36 31.06
CA PRO A 158 44.28 41.60 30.47
C PRO A 158 45.79 41.66 30.72
N SER A 159 46.57 41.66 29.64
CA SER A 159 48.00 41.91 29.67
C SER A 159 48.21 43.24 30.39
N THR A 160 48.74 43.17 31.61
CA THR A 160 49.19 44.34 32.34
C THR A 160 50.45 44.88 31.68
N SER A 161 50.32 46.11 31.18
CA SER A 161 51.38 47.05 30.74
C SER A 161 51.87 46.91 29.31
#